data_AF-A0A7I7MIU7-F1
#
_entry.id   AF-A0A7I7MIU7-F1
#
_cell.length_a   1.000
_cell.length_b   1.000
_cell.length_c   1.000
_cell.angle_alpha   90.00
_cell.angle_beta   90.00
_cell.angle_gamma   90.00
#
_symmetry.space_group_name_H-M   'P 1'
#
loop_
_entity.id
_entity.type
_entity.pdbx_description
1 polymer ?
#
loop_
_entity_poly.entity_id
_entity_poly.type
_entity_poly.pdbx_seq_one_letter_code
_entity_poly.pdbx_strand_id
1 'polypeptide(L)'
;MNDTTDTAPIVSTEDETPTDAEPSSEEQQSDETDSDSDQPEEQPQSFPREVVEQLRKENGKYRQRAQQADALARRLHTELVRATGRLADPTDLVYAEEHLDDPDALSAAIDDLLATKPHLASRRPTGDIGQGNRGSSAQPFSLLQMLKERT
;
A
#
# COMPACT_ATOMS: atom_id res chain seq x y z
N MET A 1 16.55 66.67 -12.16
CA MET A 1 17.38 66.33 -13.34
C MET A 1 18.44 65.36 -12.89
N ASN A 2 18.66 64.35 -13.73
CA ASN A 2 19.26 63.04 -13.47
C ASN A 2 20.75 63.11 -13.13
N ASP A 3 21.26 62.09 -12.44
CA ASP A 3 22.32 61.23 -12.99
C ASP A 3 22.42 59.88 -12.25
N THR A 4 22.86 58.89 -13.03
CA THR A 4 22.70 57.44 -12.91
C THR A 4 23.93 56.75 -12.30
N THR A 5 23.73 55.74 -11.45
CA THR A 5 24.63 54.58 -11.23
C THR A 5 23.72 53.39 -10.93
N ASP A 6 23.42 52.52 -11.90
CA ASP A 6 24.14 51.29 -12.28
C ASP A 6 24.52 50.38 -11.10
N THR A 7 23.74 49.32 -10.89
CA THR A 7 24.17 48.09 -10.20
C THR A 7 23.31 46.94 -10.72
N ALA A 8 23.97 46.03 -11.43
CA ALA A 8 23.43 44.81 -12.02
C ALA A 8 23.09 43.72 -10.97
N PRO A 9 22.36 42.64 -11.34
CA PRO A 9 21.69 41.74 -10.41
C PRO A 9 22.57 40.55 -10.03
N ILE A 10 22.37 39.98 -8.83
CA ILE A 10 22.92 38.67 -8.47
C ILE A 10 21.81 37.83 -7.85
N VAL A 11 21.27 36.91 -8.67
CA VAL A 11 20.55 35.72 -8.23
C VAL A 11 21.61 34.68 -7.89
N SER A 12 21.66 34.25 -6.63
CA SER A 12 22.43 33.07 -6.22
C SER A 12 21.46 31.98 -5.82
N THR A 13 21.37 30.97 -6.69
CA THR A 13 20.71 29.69 -6.46
C THR A 13 21.71 28.80 -5.72
N GLU A 14 21.42 28.44 -4.47
CA GLU A 14 22.17 27.42 -3.75
C GLU A 14 21.46 26.08 -3.91
N ASP A 15 22.10 25.20 -4.67
CA ASP A 15 21.80 23.79 -4.89
C ASP A 15 22.73 23.01 -3.94
N GLU A 16 22.19 22.47 -2.84
CA GLU A 16 22.94 21.65 -1.89
C GLU A 16 22.72 20.16 -2.18
N THR A 17 23.75 19.51 -2.72
CA THR A 17 23.93 18.06 -2.70
C THR A 17 24.58 17.63 -1.37
N PRO A 18 24.14 16.54 -0.71
CA PRO A 18 24.92 15.96 0.36
C PRO A 18 25.90 14.92 -0.20
N THR A 19 27.17 15.21 0.01
CA THR A 19 28.37 14.41 -0.26
C THR A 19 28.48 13.23 0.72
N ASP A 20 28.72 12.06 0.10
CA ASP A 20 29.56 10.92 0.47
C ASP A 20 30.05 10.79 1.93
N ALA A 21 29.68 9.68 2.57
CA ALA A 21 30.18 9.24 3.87
C ALA A 21 30.91 7.90 3.71
N GLU A 22 32.23 7.92 3.83
CA GLU A 22 33.08 6.73 4.00
C GLU A 22 32.81 6.06 5.35
N PRO A 23 32.64 4.73 5.43
CA PRO A 23 32.82 4.00 6.68
C PRO A 23 34.27 3.52 6.83
N SER A 24 34.90 4.03 7.88
CA SER A 24 36.19 3.65 8.45
C SER A 24 36.29 2.14 8.70
N SER A 25 37.40 1.56 8.26
CA SER A 25 37.87 0.22 8.58
C SER A 25 38.39 0.12 10.02
N GLU A 26 38.42 -1.13 10.52
CA GLU A 26 39.15 -1.70 11.66
C GLU A 26 38.37 -1.89 12.96
N GLU A 27 37.98 -3.15 13.20
CA GLU A 27 38.23 -3.86 14.47
C GLU A 27 38.08 -5.38 14.26
N GLN A 28 39.21 -6.09 14.39
CA GLN A 28 39.31 -7.56 14.43
C GLN A 28 38.78 -8.07 15.77
N GLN A 29 37.91 -9.09 15.73
CA GLN A 29 37.76 -9.99 16.86
C GLN A 29 37.64 -11.44 16.33
N SER A 30 38.73 -12.17 16.53
CA SER A 30 38.87 -13.60 16.29
C SER A 30 38.20 -14.38 17.41
N ASP A 31 37.18 -15.17 17.08
CA ASP A 31 36.65 -16.21 17.96
C ASP A 31 37.05 -17.57 17.37
N GLU A 32 38.11 -18.17 17.94
CA GLU A 32 38.58 -19.51 17.62
C GLU A 32 37.58 -20.54 18.18
N THR A 33 36.71 -21.05 17.32
CA THR A 33 36.02 -22.31 17.58
C THR A 33 36.81 -23.43 16.92
N ASP A 34 37.65 -24.09 17.73
CA ASP A 34 38.35 -25.32 17.38
C ASP A 34 37.32 -26.45 17.21
N SER A 35 37.04 -26.80 15.96
CA SER A 35 36.20 -27.92 15.58
C SER A 35 37.05 -28.86 14.73
N ASP A 36 37.79 -29.72 15.42
CA ASP A 36 38.50 -30.87 14.85
C ASP A 36 37.47 -31.83 14.23
N SER A 37 37.18 -31.62 12.95
CA SER A 37 36.45 -32.55 12.11
C SER A 37 37.35 -32.97 10.97
N ASP A 38 37.99 -34.13 11.15
CA ASP A 38 38.70 -34.93 10.16
C ASP A 38 37.69 -35.37 9.07
N GLN A 39 37.27 -34.42 8.23
CA GLN A 39 36.54 -34.69 6.98
C GLN A 39 37.56 -34.97 5.88
N PRO A 40 37.37 -36.03 5.06
CA PRO A 40 38.16 -36.16 3.85
C PRO A 40 38.03 -34.88 3.04
N GLU A 41 39.14 -34.29 2.60
CA GLU A 41 39.14 -33.09 1.76
C GLU A 41 38.44 -33.39 0.42
N GLU A 42 37.12 -33.26 0.42
CA GLU A 42 36.28 -33.30 -0.77
C GLU A 42 36.62 -32.05 -1.59
N GLN A 43 37.32 -32.25 -2.71
CA GLN A 43 37.54 -31.16 -3.66
C GLN A 43 36.19 -30.54 -4.04
N PRO A 44 36.09 -29.19 -4.06
CA PRO A 44 34.82 -28.52 -4.30
C PRO A 44 34.27 -28.91 -5.66
N GLN A 45 33.17 -29.68 -5.65
CA GLN A 45 32.47 -30.08 -6.86
C GLN A 45 31.81 -28.85 -7.48
N SER A 46 32.24 -28.46 -8.69
CA SER A 46 31.69 -27.31 -9.40
C SER A 46 30.50 -27.74 -10.27
N PHE A 47 29.36 -27.07 -10.11
CA PHE A 47 28.17 -27.35 -10.90
C PHE A 47 28.36 -26.95 -12.38
N PRO A 48 27.83 -27.72 -13.34
CA PRO A 48 27.84 -27.34 -14.74
C PRO A 48 27.16 -25.98 -14.96
N ARG A 49 27.75 -25.15 -15.83
CA ARG A 49 27.26 -23.80 -16.12
C ARG A 49 25.79 -23.77 -16.54
N GLU A 50 25.37 -24.73 -17.36
CA GLU A 50 23.99 -24.85 -17.86
C GLU A 50 22.97 -24.99 -16.71
N VAL A 51 23.28 -25.83 -15.71
CA VAL A 51 22.42 -26.06 -14.54
C VAL A 51 22.27 -24.78 -13.71
N VAL A 52 23.37 -24.08 -13.45
CA VAL A 52 23.35 -22.83 -12.67
C VAL A 52 22.58 -21.73 -13.42
N GLU A 53 22.76 -21.62 -14.74
CA GLU A 53 22.01 -20.67 -15.57
C GLU A 53 20.50 -20.97 -15.57
N GLN A 54 20.13 -22.25 -15.67
CA GLN A 54 18.73 -22.67 -15.54
C GLN A 54 18.18 -22.28 -14.16
N LEU A 55 18.90 -22.60 -13.10
CA LEU A 55 18.49 -22.27 -11.72
C LEU A 55 18.34 -20.76 -11.50
N ARG A 56 19.21 -19.94 -12.09
CA ARG A 56 19.07 -18.47 -12.04
C ARG A 56 17.81 -17.98 -12.74
N LYS A 57 17.50 -18.53 -13.92
CA LYS A 57 16.28 -18.21 -14.67
C LYS A 57 15.03 -18.61 -13.89
N GLU A 58 15.02 -19.79 -13.29
CA GLU A 58 13.91 -20.29 -12.47
C GLU A 58 13.72 -19.43 -11.22
N ASN A 59 14.77 -19.19 -10.45
CA ASN A 59 14.71 -18.31 -9.27
C ASN A 59 14.29 -16.88 -9.63
N GLY A 60 14.73 -16.37 -10.79
CA GLY A 60 14.27 -15.09 -11.32
C GLY A 60 12.75 -15.05 -11.50
N LYS A 61 12.16 -16.10 -12.09
CA LYS A 61 10.70 -16.22 -12.25
C LYS A 61 9.98 -16.29 -10.90
N TYR A 62 10.51 -17.03 -9.93
CA TYR A 62 9.90 -17.12 -8.60
C TYR A 62 9.90 -15.78 -7.88
N ARG A 63 11.01 -15.02 -7.92
CA ARG A 63 11.06 -13.66 -7.36
C ARG A 63 10.06 -12.72 -8.03
N GLN A 64 9.95 -12.76 -9.36
CA GLN A 64 8.96 -11.95 -10.08
C GLN A 64 7.52 -12.31 -9.68
N ARG A 65 7.20 -13.60 -9.56
CA ARG A 65 5.87 -14.05 -9.14
C ARG A 65 5.56 -13.65 -7.70
N ALA A 66 6.52 -13.76 -6.79
CA ALA A 66 6.35 -13.32 -5.39
C ALA A 66 6.05 -11.82 -5.32
N GLN A 67 6.84 -10.98 -6.01
CA GLN A 67 6.59 -9.53 -6.08
C GLN A 67 5.21 -9.19 -6.65
N GLN A 68 4.76 -9.93 -7.67
CA GLN A 68 3.43 -9.77 -8.24
C GLN A 68 2.33 -10.19 -7.24
N ALA A 69 2.53 -11.28 -6.52
CA ALA A 69 1.60 -11.72 -5.48
C ALA A 69 1.46 -10.67 -4.38
N ASP A 70 2.56 -10.12 -3.88
CA ASP A 70 2.55 -9.05 -2.87
C ASP A 70 1.81 -7.80 -3.36
N ALA A 71 2.01 -7.43 -4.63
CA ALA A 71 1.32 -6.29 -5.24
C ALA A 71 -0.19 -6.54 -5.37
N LEU A 72 -0.60 -7.77 -5.71
CA LEU A 72 -2.01 -8.16 -5.80
C LEU A 72 -2.66 -8.25 -4.42
N ALA A 73 -1.96 -8.77 -3.42
CA ALA A 73 -2.43 -8.86 -2.04
C ALA A 73 -2.72 -7.46 -1.47
N ARG A 74 -1.80 -6.50 -1.67
CA ARG A 74 -2.03 -5.09 -1.29
C ARG A 74 -3.24 -4.48 -2.01
N ARG A 75 -3.41 -4.74 -3.30
CA ARG A 75 -4.58 -4.26 -4.05
C ARG A 75 -5.87 -4.87 -3.49
N LEU A 76 -5.90 -6.17 -3.25
CA LEU A 76 -7.05 -6.85 -2.68
C LEU A 76 -7.42 -6.26 -1.33
N HIS A 77 -6.46 -6.05 -0.44
CA HIS A 77 -6.66 -5.40 0.85
C HIS A 77 -7.32 -4.03 0.70
N THR A 78 -6.81 -3.17 -0.19
CA THR A 78 -7.42 -1.86 -0.44
C THR A 78 -8.85 -1.95 -0.96
N GLU A 79 -9.18 -2.96 -1.77
CA GLU A 79 -10.55 -3.17 -2.25
C GLU A 79 -11.48 -3.70 -1.15
N LEU A 80 -11.00 -4.59 -0.27
CA LEU A 80 -11.75 -5.06 0.88
C LEU A 80 -12.08 -3.90 1.82
N VAL A 81 -11.09 -3.06 2.13
CA VAL A 81 -11.29 -1.83 2.92
C VAL A 81 -12.28 -0.90 2.24
N ARG A 82 -12.15 -0.68 0.92
CA ARG A 82 -13.09 0.14 0.15
C ARG A 82 -14.51 -0.40 0.21
N ALA A 83 -14.68 -1.72 0.12
CA ALA A 83 -15.99 -2.39 0.16
C ALA A 83 -16.71 -2.17 1.49
N THR A 84 -15.98 -1.97 2.60
CA THR A 84 -16.60 -1.61 3.89
C THR A 84 -17.29 -0.24 3.86
N GLY A 85 -16.80 0.69 3.02
CA GLY A 85 -17.31 2.06 2.92
C GLY A 85 -17.09 2.93 4.17
N ARG A 86 -16.31 2.45 5.14
CA ARG A 86 -16.14 3.08 6.46
C ARG A 86 -15.06 4.16 6.47
N LEU A 87 -13.98 3.97 5.71
CA LEU A 87 -12.90 4.95 5.56
C LEU A 87 -13.15 5.89 4.37
N ALA A 88 -12.70 7.13 4.49
CA ALA A 88 -12.72 8.10 3.41
C ALA A 88 -11.73 7.73 2.30
N ASP A 89 -10.49 7.35 2.68
CA ASP A 89 -9.48 6.78 1.79
C ASP A 89 -9.14 5.35 2.24
N PRO A 90 -9.32 4.32 1.39
CA PRO A 90 -8.98 2.95 1.74
C PRO A 90 -7.48 2.70 1.91
N THR A 91 -6.61 3.62 1.47
CA THR A 91 -5.15 3.51 1.62
C THR A 91 -4.64 3.97 2.99
N ASP A 92 -5.51 4.56 3.83
CA ASP A 92 -5.16 4.98 5.19
C ASP A 92 -4.92 3.80 6.14
N LEU A 93 -5.50 2.63 5.85
CA LEU A 93 -5.25 1.42 6.61
C LEU A 93 -4.02 0.69 6.05
N VAL A 94 -3.03 0.49 6.91
CA VAL A 94 -1.80 -0.24 6.56
C VAL A 94 -2.15 -1.70 6.23
N TYR A 95 -1.49 -2.23 5.19
CA TYR A 95 -1.60 -3.63 4.83
C TYR A 95 -1.11 -4.54 5.96
N ALA A 96 -1.93 -5.53 6.32
CA ALA A 96 -1.57 -6.65 7.18
C ALA A 96 -2.14 -7.92 6.54
N GLU A 97 -1.40 -9.02 6.57
CA GLU A 97 -1.79 -10.27 5.90
C GLU A 97 -3.03 -10.88 6.55
N GLU A 98 -3.16 -10.72 7.86
CA GLU A 98 -4.29 -11.19 8.67
C GLU A 98 -5.62 -10.60 8.20
N HIS A 99 -5.61 -9.39 7.64
CA HIS A 99 -6.81 -8.73 7.11
C HIS A 99 -7.41 -9.42 5.87
N LEU A 100 -6.63 -10.25 5.16
CA LEU A 100 -7.09 -10.97 3.97
C LEU A 100 -7.80 -12.27 4.34
N ASP A 101 -7.33 -12.94 5.39
CA ASP A 101 -7.82 -14.25 5.82
C ASP A 101 -8.90 -14.14 6.90
N ASP A 102 -8.85 -13.09 7.73
CA ASP A 102 -9.79 -12.86 8.82
C ASP A 102 -10.55 -11.53 8.66
N PRO A 103 -11.85 -11.57 8.28
CA PRO A 103 -12.66 -10.37 8.13
C PRO A 103 -12.92 -9.68 9.47
N ASP A 104 -12.93 -10.41 10.60
CA ASP A 104 -13.15 -9.82 11.92
C ASP A 104 -11.92 -9.00 12.34
N ALA A 105 -10.71 -9.51 12.08
CA ALA A 105 -9.47 -8.77 12.29
C ALA A 105 -9.42 -7.46 11.49
N LEU A 106 -9.84 -7.50 10.21
CA LEU A 106 -9.95 -6.30 9.37
C LEU A 106 -10.94 -5.29 9.98
N SER A 107 -12.10 -5.77 10.44
CA SER A 107 -13.12 -4.89 11.03
C SER A 107 -12.63 -4.21 12.32
N ALA A 108 -11.95 -4.96 13.18
CA ALA A 108 -11.37 -4.46 14.43
C ALA A 108 -10.26 -3.42 14.16
N ALA A 109 -9.38 -3.67 13.19
CA ALA A 109 -8.34 -2.72 12.80
C ALA A 109 -8.93 -1.38 12.30
N ILE A 110 -10.04 -1.44 11.56
CA ILE A 110 -10.77 -0.24 11.13
C ILE A 110 -11.41 0.48 12.34
N ASP A 111 -12.00 -0.26 13.28
CA ASP A 111 -12.58 0.31 14.50
C ASP A 111 -11.54 1.05 15.34
N ASP A 112 -10.40 0.42 15.59
CA ASP A 112 -9.29 1.00 16.34
C ASP A 112 -8.70 2.24 15.64
N LEU A 113 -8.57 2.18 14.32
CA LEU A 113 -8.11 3.32 13.52
C LEU A 113 -9.09 4.49 13.60
N LEU A 114 -10.40 4.24 13.54
CA LEU A 114 -11.41 5.29 13.62
C LEU A 114 -11.59 5.84 15.03
N ALA A 115 -11.40 5.02 16.06
CA ALA A 115 -11.39 5.46 17.44
C ALA A 115 -10.24 6.44 17.71
N THR A 116 -9.06 6.17 17.15
CA THR A 116 -7.87 7.04 17.28
C THR A 116 -7.88 8.23 16.33
N LYS A 117 -8.37 8.04 15.11
CA LYS A 117 -8.38 9.05 14.03
C LYS A 117 -9.79 9.17 13.42
N PRO A 118 -10.74 9.80 14.14
CA PRO A 118 -12.13 9.90 13.69
C PRO A 118 -12.31 10.70 12.40
N HIS A 119 -11.33 11.54 12.04
CA HIS A 119 -11.38 12.35 10.81
C HIS A 119 -11.17 11.54 9.52
N LEU A 120 -10.70 10.28 9.62
CA LEU A 120 -10.55 9.35 8.50
C LEU A 120 -11.86 8.64 8.14
N ALA A 121 -12.91 8.79 8.96
CA ALA A 121 -14.21 8.22 8.68
C ALA A 121 -14.80 8.76 7.38
N SER A 122 -15.49 7.89 6.65
CA SER A 122 -16.20 8.23 5.43
C SER A 122 -17.22 9.36 5.70
N ARG A 123 -17.16 10.38 4.85
CA ARG A 123 -18.10 11.52 4.87
C ARG A 123 -19.23 11.36 3.86
N ARG A 124 -19.28 10.23 3.15
CA ARG A 124 -20.33 9.97 2.17
C ARG A 124 -21.64 9.73 2.90
N PRO A 125 -22.69 10.55 2.63
CA PRO A 125 -24.01 10.25 3.16
C PRO A 125 -24.45 8.88 2.65
N THR A 126 -24.92 8.03 3.55
CA THR A 126 -25.52 6.74 3.21
C THR A 126 -27.04 6.82 3.45
N GLY A 127 -27.82 6.23 2.55
CA GLY A 127 -29.29 6.28 2.58
C GLY A 127 -29.91 7.44 1.81
N ASP A 128 -31.23 7.62 1.96
CA ASP A 128 -31.97 8.71 1.33
C ASP A 128 -31.70 10.02 2.05
N ILE A 129 -30.94 10.90 1.40
CA ILE A 129 -30.61 12.25 1.89
C ILE A 129 -31.74 13.26 1.71
N GLY A 130 -32.88 12.85 1.12
CA GLY A 130 -34.06 13.69 0.96
C GLY A 130 -33.91 14.82 -0.06
N GLN A 131 -32.92 14.74 -0.96
CA GLN A 131 -32.63 15.77 -1.97
C GLN A 131 -32.95 15.29 -3.38
N GLY A 132 -33.65 16.14 -4.16
CA GLY A 132 -34.03 15.87 -5.55
C GLY A 132 -35.51 15.50 -5.75
N ASN A 133 -35.93 15.42 -7.02
CA ASN A 133 -37.29 15.00 -7.36
C ASN A 133 -37.46 13.52 -6.98
N ARG A 134 -37.97 13.28 -5.77
CA ARG A 134 -38.46 11.99 -5.31
C ARG A 134 -39.65 11.66 -6.19
N GLY A 135 -39.42 10.99 -7.33
CA GLY A 135 -40.49 10.53 -8.22
C GLY A 135 -41.65 10.08 -7.36
N SER A 136 -42.80 10.75 -7.53
CA SER A 136 -43.91 10.84 -6.56
C SER A 136 -43.94 9.64 -5.63
N SER A 137 -43.80 9.87 -4.31
CA SER A 137 -44.06 8.85 -3.29
C SER A 137 -45.18 7.95 -3.79
N ALA A 138 -44.89 6.67 -4.06
CA ALA A 138 -45.85 5.76 -4.68
C ALA A 138 -47.18 5.95 -3.95
N GLN A 139 -48.16 6.57 -4.62
CA GLN A 139 -49.45 6.82 -4.00
C GLN A 139 -49.94 5.46 -3.53
N PRO A 140 -50.36 5.31 -2.27
CA PRO A 140 -50.81 4.01 -1.78
C PRO A 140 -51.94 3.57 -2.71
N PHE A 141 -51.78 2.37 -3.30
CA PHE A 141 -52.73 1.82 -4.24
C PHE A 141 -54.14 1.86 -3.63
N SER A 142 -55.02 2.67 -4.22
CA SER A 142 -56.38 2.91 -3.70
C SER A 142 -57.40 2.28 -4.64
N LEU A 143 -58.12 1.29 -4.13
CA LEU A 143 -59.22 0.64 -4.85
C LEU A 143 -60.34 1.64 -5.22
N LEU A 144 -60.58 2.66 -4.38
CA LEU A 144 -61.56 3.71 -4.69
C LEU A 144 -61.17 4.51 -5.93
N GLN A 145 -59.88 4.74 -6.15
CA GLN A 145 -59.38 5.48 -7.30
C GLN A 145 -59.50 4.65 -8.58
N MET A 146 -59.18 3.36 -8.52
CA MET A 146 -59.37 2.43 -9.65
C MET A 146 -60.86 2.27 -10.04
N LEU A 147 -61.78 2.31 -9.06
CA LEU A 147 -63.21 2.24 -9.34
C LEU A 147 -63.72 3.53 -10.00
N LYS A 148 -63.25 4.70 -9.54
CA LYS A 148 -63.62 6.01 -10.10
C LYS A 148 -63.10 6.22 -11.52
N GLU A 149 -62.00 5.57 -11.89
CA GLU A 149 -61.47 5.56 -13.27
C GLU A 149 -62.27 4.66 -14.23
N ARG A 150 -63.14 3.77 -13.71
CA ARG A 150 -63.89 2.79 -14.50
C ARG A 150 -65.37 3.14 -14.72
N THR A 151 -65.86 4.23 -14.14
CA THR A 151 -67.24 4.74 -14.28
C THR A 151 -67.24 6.08 -14.98
#